data_AF-A0A838TYW3-F1
#
_entry.id   AF-A0A838TYW3-F1
#
_cell.length_a   1.000
_cell.length_b   1.000
_cell.length_c   1.000
_cell.angle_alpha   90.00
_cell.angle_beta   90.00
_cell.angle_gamma   90.00
#
_symmetry.space_group_name_H-M   'P 1'
#
loop_
_entity.id
_entity.type
_entity.pdbx_description
1 polymer ?
#
loop_
_entity_poly.entity_id
_entity_poly.type
_entity_poly.pdbx_seq_one_letter_code
_entity_poly.pdbx_strand_id
1 'polypeptide(L)' 'MICSCRCMNCKSPDLESKEFLANDGFEDIHHTCRDCRIHFNHLDGELFKICIICKYPKTG' A
#
# COMPACT_ATOMS: atom_id res chain seq x y z
N MET A 1 14.56 -2.58 -1.42
CA MET A 1 14.17 -3.11 -2.75
C MET A 1 13.60 -1.95 -3.56
N ILE A 2 14.04 -1.71 -4.80
CA ILE A 2 13.45 -0.64 -5.64
C ILE A 2 12.18 -1.23 -6.30
N CYS A 3 11.01 -0.99 -5.68
CA CYS A 3 9.72 -1.40 -6.25
C CYS A 3 9.41 -0.50 -7.45
N SER A 4 9.43 -1.02 -8.68
CA SER A 4 8.96 -0.30 -9.89
C SER A 4 7.44 -0.38 -10.02
N CYS A 5 6.75 -0.22 -8.89
CA CYS A 5 5.35 -0.52 -8.71
C CYS A 5 4.50 0.67 -9.19
N ARG A 6 3.37 0.38 -9.83
CA ARG A 6 2.42 1.39 -10.32
C ARG A 6 1.07 1.15 -9.70
N CYS A 7 0.33 2.23 -9.47
CA CYS A 7 -1.02 2.15 -8.95
C CYS A 7 -1.87 1.22 -9.82
N MET A 8 -2.48 0.20 -9.23
CA MET A 8 -3.32 -0.75 -9.97
C MET A 8 -4.50 -0.06 -10.66
N ASN A 9 -5.03 1.02 -10.06
CA ASN A 9 -6.18 1.78 -10.55
C ASN A 9 -5.81 2.85 -11.58
N CYS A 10 -4.96 3.83 -11.25
CA CYS A 10 -4.64 4.97 -12.14
C CYS A 10 -3.29 4.85 -12.88
N LYS A 11 -2.52 3.77 -12.65
CA LYS A 11 -1.17 3.53 -13.20
C LYS A 11 -0.11 4.56 -12.82
N SER A 12 -0.41 5.52 -11.94
CA SER A 12 0.57 6.48 -11.42
C SER A 12 1.73 5.75 -10.71
N PRO A 13 2.98 6.17 -10.92
CA PRO A 13 4.13 5.73 -10.14
C PRO A 13 4.22 6.38 -8.76
N ASP A 14 3.39 7.40 -8.46
CA ASP A 14 3.41 8.11 -7.17
C ASP A 14 2.73 7.28 -6.07
N LEU A 15 3.50 6.32 -5.55
CA LEU A 15 3.11 5.39 -4.50
C LEU A 15 3.92 5.66 -3.23
N GLU A 16 3.22 5.76 -2.11
CA GLU A 16 3.81 5.68 -0.78
C GLU A 16 3.81 4.23 -0.32
N SER A 17 5.00 3.64 -0.15
CA SER A 17 5.18 2.28 0.36
C SER A 17 5.40 2.29 1.87
N LYS A 18 4.78 1.33 2.57
CA LYS A 18 5.02 1.09 3.98
C LYS A 18 5.32 -0.39 4.21
N GLU A 19 6.55 -0.64 4.65
CA GLU A 19 7.09 -1.94 5.01
C GLU A 19 6.82 -2.18 6.51
N PHE A 20 6.34 -3.37 6.87
CA PHE A 20 6.09 -3.75 8.26
C PHE A 20 6.12 -5.27 8.44
N LEU A 21 6.32 -5.73 9.68
CA LEU A 21 6.20 -7.15 10.03
C LEU A 21 4.72 -7.47 10.27
N ALA A 22 4.13 -8.32 9.42
CA ALA A 22 2.77 -8.81 9.60
C ALA A 22 2.67 -9.75 10.82
N ASN A 23 1.44 -9.99 11.29
CA ASN A 23 1.21 -10.84 12.47
C ASN A 23 1.63 -12.30 12.24
N ASP A 24 1.65 -12.73 10.98
CA ASP A 24 2.14 -14.04 10.54
C ASP A 24 3.67 -14.17 10.59
N GLY A 25 4.38 -13.10 11.01
CA GLY A 25 5.84 -13.09 11.15
C GLY A 25 6.60 -12.86 9.85
N PHE A 26 5.90 -12.54 8.76
CA PHE A 26 6.49 -12.22 7.46
C PHE A 26 6.51 -10.71 7.21
N GLU A 27 7.54 -10.25 6.49
CA GLU A 27 7.64 -8.87 6.02
C GLU A 27 6.58 -8.62 4.94
N ASP A 28 5.74 -7.62 5.15
CA ASP A 28 4.70 -7.22 4.23
C ASP A 28 4.89 -5.75 3.82
N ILE A 29 4.42 -5.41 2.64
CA ILE A 29 4.56 -4.08 2.05
C ILE A 29 3.20 -3.66 1.52
N HIS A 30 2.68 -2.54 2.04
CA HIS A 30 1.49 -1.93 1.49
C HIS A 30 1.84 -0.67 0.70
N HIS A 31 1.15 -0.45 -0.41
CA HIS A 31 1.26 0.76 -1.24
C HIS A 31 0.02 1.62 -1.10
N THR A 32 0.24 2.94 -1.00
CA THR A 32 -0.83 3.94 -1.06
C THR A 32 -0.57 4.86 -2.24
N CYS A 33 -1.44 4.87 -3.23
CA CYS A 33 -1.34 5.81 -4.33
C CYS A 33 -1.71 7.22 -3.86
N ARG A 34 -0.86 8.21 -4.12
CA ARG A 34 -1.14 9.60 -3.72
C ARG A 34 -2.12 10.29 -4.66
N ASP A 35 -2.15 9.93 -5.94
CA ASP A 35 -3.08 10.49 -6.93
C ASP A 35 -4.53 10.07 -6.70
N CYS A 36 -4.82 8.76 -6.72
CA CYS A 36 -6.19 8.26 -6.60
C CYS A 36 -6.52 7.71 -5.21
N ARG A 37 -5.61 7.94 -4.25
CA ARG A 37 -5.75 7.59 -2.83
C ARG A 37 -5.96 6.10 -2.53
N ILE A 38 -5.89 5.16 -3.47
CA ILE A 38 -6.11 3.74 -3.15
C ILE A 38 -4.99 3.17 -2.27
N HIS A 39 -5.32 2.22 -1.41
CA HIS A 39 -4.36 1.47 -0.61
C HIS A 39 -4.44 -0.02 -0.97
N PHE A 40 -3.30 -0.65 -1.25
CA PHE A 40 -3.25 -2.03 -1.72
C PHE A 40 -2.01 -2.79 -1.23
N ASN A 41 -2.13 -4.11 -1.11
CA ASN A 41 -1.02 -5.00 -0.78
C ASN A 41 -0.04 -5.10 -1.96
N HIS A 42 1.27 -5.11 -1.69
CA HIS A 42 2.30 -5.26 -2.72
C HIS A 42 2.29 -6.64 -3.40
N LEU A 43 2.09 -7.71 -2.63
CA LEU A 43 2.21 -9.10 -3.07
C LEU A 43 0.97 -9.56 -3.82
N ASP A 44 -0.21 -9.37 -3.23
CA ASP A 44 -1.47 -9.90 -3.79
C ASP A 44 -2.26 -8.83 -4.56
N GLY A 45 -1.99 -7.55 -4.33
CA GLY A 45 -2.80 -6.47 -4.90
C GLY A 45 -4.15 -6.28 -4.22
N GLU A 46 -4.38 -6.92 -3.07
CA GLU A 46 -5.60 -6.75 -2.27
C GLU A 46 -5.83 -5.27 -1.93
N LEU A 47 -7.04 -4.77 -2.21
CA LEU A 47 -7.43 -3.39 -1.93
C LEU A 47 -7.98 -3.23 -0.52
N PHE A 48 -7.35 -2.33 0.24
CA PHE A 48 -7.77 -2.01 1.58
C PHE A 48 -8.52 -0.68 1.62
N LYS A 49 -9.78 -0.71 2.07
CA LYS A 49 -10.52 0.53 2.39
C LYS A 49 -10.08 1.13 3.73
N ILE A 50 -9.69 0.27 4.67
CA ILE A 50 -9.21 0.65 6.00
C ILE A 50 -8.02 -0.26 6.32
N CYS A 51 -6.89 0.33 6.72
CA CYS A 51 -5.74 -0.43 7.20
C CYS A 51 -5.27 0.14 8.54
N ILE A 52 -5.38 -0.66 9.59
CA ILE A 52 -5.01 -0.25 10.95
C ILE A 52 -3.48 -0.05 11.05
N ILE A 53 -2.72 -0.91 10.37
CA ILE A 53 -1.24 -0.88 10.38
C ILE A 53 -0.72 0.40 9.71
N CYS A 54 -1.25 0.72 8.53
CA CYS A 54 -0.87 1.93 7.79
C CYS A 54 -1.63 3.18 8.25
N LYS A 55 -2.62 3.04 9.14
CA LYS A 55 -3.58 4.08 9.51
C LYS A 55 -4.25 4.71 8.29
N TYR A 56 -4.69 3.86 7.36
CA TYR A 56 -5.39 4.25 6.14
C TYR A 56 -6.92 4.15 6.32
N PRO A 57 -7.73 5.09 5.79
CA PRO A 57 -7.28 6.34 5.19
C PRO A 57 -6.65 7.21 6.28
N LYS A 58 -5.56 7.91 5.95
CA LYS A 58 -4.95 8.88 6.86
C LYS A 58 -5.98 9.99 7.09
N THR A 59 -6.72 9.90 8.20
CA THR A 59 -7.52 11.00 8.72
C THR A 59 -6.52 12.03 9.22
N GLY A 60 -6.17 12.96 8.34
CA GLY A 60 -5.48 14.20 8.68
C GLY A 60 -6.48 15.22 9.22
#